data_AF-A0A956CBG3-F1
#
_entry.id   AF-A0A956CBG3-F1
#
_cell.length_a   1.000
_cell.length_b   1.000
_cell.length_c   1.000
_cell.angle_alpha   90.00
_cell.angle_beta   90.00
_cell.angle_gamma   90.00
#
_symmetry.space_group_name_H-M   'P 1'
#
loop_
_entity.id
_entity.type
_entity.pdbx_description
1 polymer ?
#
loop_
_entity_poly.entity_id
_entity_poly.type
_entity_poly.pdbx_seq_one_letter_code
_entity_poly.pdbx_strand_id
1 'polypeptide(L)'
;MQRQRLISDDDLSDVVAELNRLGDDSEIERKLRIGRLVFERIFGSELVDLERRGQNHASFRRLARHSGLRVSVATVFRATKLWVVAQHLDADRVQRLKVGHFYAVCGLPLAEQVALLDRVEATSMGVAELRREVAQRRAKVANGAPRPGRTPLNPVVFRLRHLGRSVEACVAELGDRPDFEALSDEERREAERVLLEAATWVNQQLRSLGAWSRFAAPEVRSARPRDNETGSSGVRALGEAVNAR
;
A
#
# COMPACT_ATOMS: atom_id res chain seq x y z
N MET A 1 21.93 12.35 8.47
CA MET A 1 20.98 11.89 7.42
C MET A 1 21.70 10.86 6.54
N GLN A 2 21.41 9.55 6.69
CA GLN A 2 21.94 8.55 5.76
C GLN A 2 21.18 8.64 4.43
N ARG A 3 21.90 8.84 3.31
CA ARG A 3 21.33 8.82 1.95
C ARG A 3 20.74 7.43 1.69
N GLN A 4 19.50 7.40 1.21
CA GLN A 4 18.87 6.18 0.73
C GLN A 4 19.75 5.59 -0.37
N ARG A 5 20.24 4.36 -0.18
CA ARG A 5 20.86 3.61 -1.28
C ARG A 5 19.72 3.18 -2.19
N LEU A 6 19.43 4.00 -3.20
CA LEU A 6 18.47 3.67 -4.22
C LEU A 6 19.11 2.62 -5.13
N ILE A 7 18.45 1.48 -5.28
CA ILE A 7 18.83 0.43 -6.24
C ILE A 7 18.82 1.02 -7.66
N SER A 8 19.72 0.65 -8.56
CA SER A 8 19.62 1.12 -9.96
C SER A 8 18.39 0.51 -10.65
N ASP A 9 17.96 1.04 -11.79
CA ASP A 9 16.86 0.41 -12.55
C ASP A 9 17.30 -0.94 -13.13
N ASP A 10 18.56 -1.07 -13.56
CA ASP A 10 19.12 -2.34 -14.04
C ASP A 10 19.14 -3.42 -12.94
N ASP A 11 19.63 -3.08 -11.74
CA ASP A 11 19.62 -3.98 -10.58
C ASP A 11 18.18 -4.40 -10.20
N LEU A 12 17.22 -3.48 -10.36
CA LEU A 12 15.81 -3.75 -10.08
C LEU A 12 15.24 -4.75 -11.10
N SER A 13 15.54 -4.56 -12.38
CA SER A 13 15.14 -5.49 -13.44
C SER A 13 15.76 -6.87 -13.26
N ASP A 14 17.02 -6.95 -12.81
CA ASP A 14 17.68 -8.21 -12.46
C ASP A 14 16.97 -8.93 -11.30
N VAL A 15 16.63 -8.19 -10.23
CA VAL A 15 15.85 -8.74 -9.11
C VAL A 15 14.51 -9.28 -9.60
N VAL A 16 13.81 -8.56 -10.48
CA VAL A 16 12.53 -9.02 -11.04
C VAL A 16 12.70 -10.27 -11.90
N ALA A 17 13.72 -10.31 -12.75
CA ALA A 17 14.03 -11.48 -13.57
C ALA A 17 14.38 -12.70 -12.70
N GLU A 18 15.09 -12.50 -11.60
CA GLU A 18 15.44 -13.57 -10.66
C GLU A 18 14.21 -14.04 -9.84
N LEU A 19 13.39 -13.11 -9.35
CA LEU A 19 12.11 -13.43 -8.69
C LEU A 19 11.18 -14.27 -9.56
N ASN A 20 11.16 -13.99 -10.87
CA ASN A 20 10.34 -14.72 -11.83
C ASN A 20 10.88 -16.11 -12.17
N ARG A 21 12.17 -16.37 -11.90
CA ARG A 21 12.85 -17.67 -12.12
C ARG A 21 12.75 -18.62 -10.93
N LEU A 22 12.32 -18.15 -9.76
CA LEU A 22 12.11 -18.99 -8.59
C LEU A 22 11.02 -20.04 -8.88
N GLY A 23 11.42 -21.31 -8.94
CA GLY A 23 10.60 -22.45 -9.39
C GLY A 23 9.60 -22.98 -8.36
N ASP A 24 9.18 -24.23 -8.58
CA ASP A 24 8.13 -24.95 -7.85
C ASP A 24 8.64 -25.59 -6.55
N ASP A 25 9.30 -24.79 -5.70
CA ASP A 25 9.62 -25.23 -4.34
C ASP A 25 8.36 -25.31 -3.47
N SER A 26 8.48 -25.91 -2.28
CA SER A 26 7.45 -25.80 -1.25
C SER A 26 7.10 -24.32 -0.98
N GLU A 27 5.85 -24.03 -0.61
CA GLU A 27 5.40 -22.62 -0.47
C GLU A 27 6.32 -21.82 0.46
N ILE A 28 6.73 -22.41 1.59
CA ILE A 28 7.60 -21.75 2.56
C ILE A 28 9.01 -21.49 2.01
N GLU A 29 9.60 -22.46 1.32
CA GLU A 29 10.93 -22.33 0.74
C GLU A 29 10.96 -21.27 -0.36
N ARG A 30 9.93 -21.25 -1.21
CA ARG A 30 9.76 -20.20 -2.20
C ARG A 30 9.67 -18.81 -1.55
N LYS A 31 8.93 -18.66 -0.44
CA LYS A 31 8.87 -17.38 0.31
C LYS A 31 10.23 -17.02 0.92
N LEU A 32 10.96 -17.99 1.47
CA LEU A 32 12.28 -17.75 2.04
C LEU A 32 13.26 -17.27 0.96
N ARG A 33 13.25 -17.88 -0.23
CA ARG A 33 14.09 -17.47 -1.38
C ARG A 33 13.74 -16.07 -1.87
N ILE A 34 12.45 -15.77 -2.07
CA ILE A 34 11.98 -14.40 -2.40
C ILE A 34 12.47 -13.41 -1.35
N GLY A 35 12.28 -13.74 -0.07
CA GLY A 35 12.61 -12.86 1.04
C GLY A 35 14.11 -12.58 1.14
N ARG A 36 14.93 -13.63 0.99
CA ARG A 36 16.39 -13.56 0.96
C ARG A 36 16.88 -12.65 -0.15
N LEU A 37 16.47 -12.93 -1.38
CA LEU A 37 16.89 -12.18 -2.58
C LEU A 37 16.63 -10.69 -2.40
N VAL A 38 15.41 -10.35 -1.96
CA VAL A 38 15.00 -8.96 -1.75
C VAL A 38 15.79 -8.33 -0.61
N PHE A 39 15.98 -9.04 0.51
CA PHE A 39 16.73 -8.52 1.64
C PHE A 39 18.19 -8.22 1.29
N GLU A 40 18.87 -9.17 0.66
CA GLU A 40 20.28 -9.04 0.28
C GLU A 40 20.46 -7.95 -0.79
N ARG A 41 19.63 -7.94 -1.84
CA ARG A 41 19.77 -6.99 -2.97
C ARG A 41 19.28 -5.58 -2.67
N ILE A 42 18.22 -5.42 -1.88
CA ILE A 42 17.60 -4.11 -1.63
C ILE A 42 18.06 -3.49 -0.31
N PHE A 43 18.26 -4.31 0.72
CA PHE A 43 18.59 -3.83 2.07
C PHE A 43 20.05 -4.05 2.44
N GLY A 44 20.86 -4.70 1.58
CA GLY A 44 22.30 -4.86 1.80
C GLY A 44 22.63 -5.57 3.12
N SER A 45 21.75 -6.46 3.56
CA SER A 45 21.82 -7.19 4.83
C SER A 45 21.55 -6.37 6.10
N GLU A 46 21.08 -5.13 6.00
CA GLU A 46 20.79 -4.29 7.17
C GLU A 46 19.31 -4.40 7.63
N LEU A 47 19.09 -5.12 8.73
CA LEU A 47 17.75 -5.31 9.31
C LEU A 47 17.09 -4.00 9.76
N VAL A 48 17.89 -3.07 10.30
CA VAL A 48 17.42 -1.78 10.83
C VAL A 48 16.67 -0.98 9.76
N ASP A 49 17.13 -1.06 8.51
CA ASP A 49 16.50 -0.34 7.40
C ASP A 49 15.13 -0.92 7.03
N LEU A 50 14.98 -2.25 7.11
CA LEU A 50 13.70 -2.90 6.89
C LEU A 50 12.68 -2.55 7.99
N GLU A 51 13.09 -2.51 9.26
CA GLU A 51 12.20 -2.18 10.38
C GLU A 51 11.78 -0.71 10.36
N ARG A 52 12.73 0.20 10.14
CA ARG A 52 12.47 1.64 10.14
C ARG A 52 11.58 2.08 8.97
N ARG A 53 11.80 1.51 7.78
CA ARG A 53 11.18 2.01 6.53
C ARG A 53 9.99 1.15 6.07
N GLY A 54 10.00 -0.14 6.38
CA GLY A 54 8.92 -1.07 6.09
C GLY A 54 8.52 -1.12 4.62
N GLN A 55 7.23 -1.38 4.37
CA GLN A 55 6.64 -1.51 3.03
C GLN A 55 6.68 -0.21 2.20
N ASN A 56 6.91 0.94 2.84
CA ASN A 56 6.92 2.25 2.18
C ASN A 56 8.30 2.61 1.59
N HIS A 57 9.26 1.68 1.64
CA HIS A 57 10.57 1.87 1.02
C HIS A 57 10.45 2.24 -0.46
N ALA A 58 11.27 3.19 -0.93
CA ALA A 58 11.26 3.61 -2.33
C ALA A 58 11.43 2.44 -3.30
N SER A 59 12.28 1.47 -2.95
CA SER A 59 12.50 0.26 -3.74
C SER A 59 11.27 -0.64 -3.84
N PHE A 60 10.45 -0.77 -2.79
CA PHE A 60 9.18 -1.52 -2.88
C PHE A 60 8.17 -0.82 -3.77
N ARG A 61 8.13 0.52 -3.76
CA ARG A 61 7.29 1.29 -4.69
C ARG A 61 7.74 1.14 -6.15
N ARG A 62 9.06 1.06 -6.38
CA ARG A 62 9.61 0.82 -7.73
C ARG A 62 9.35 -0.60 -8.20
N LEU A 63 9.57 -1.61 -7.34
CA LEU A 63 9.13 -2.99 -7.59
C LEU A 63 7.65 -3.06 -7.97
N ALA A 64 6.79 -2.31 -7.28
CA ALA A 64 5.34 -2.33 -7.52
C ALA A 64 4.93 -1.80 -8.89
N ARG A 65 5.75 -0.92 -9.47
CA ARG A 65 5.52 -0.33 -10.80
C ARG A 65 6.18 -1.12 -11.92
N HIS A 66 7.02 -2.10 -11.60
CA HIS A 66 7.75 -2.86 -12.60
C HIS A 66 6.83 -3.86 -13.31
N SER A 67 6.54 -3.63 -14.59
CA SER A 67 5.58 -4.40 -15.39
C SER A 67 5.88 -5.90 -15.47
N GLY A 68 7.16 -6.28 -15.40
CA GLY A 68 7.59 -7.68 -15.41
C GLY A 68 7.36 -8.46 -14.11
N LEU A 69 6.96 -7.83 -13.01
CA LEU A 69 6.85 -8.50 -11.70
C LEU A 69 5.59 -9.39 -11.63
N ARG A 70 5.78 -10.71 -11.53
CA ARG A 70 4.67 -11.69 -11.50
C ARG A 70 4.07 -11.93 -10.12
N VAL A 71 4.64 -11.34 -9.06
CA VAL A 71 4.18 -11.50 -7.68
C VAL A 71 3.82 -10.15 -7.08
N SER A 72 2.76 -10.09 -6.27
CA SER A 72 2.37 -8.82 -5.66
C SER A 72 3.48 -8.30 -4.73
N VAL A 73 3.70 -6.98 -4.69
CA VAL A 73 4.69 -6.39 -3.77
C VAL A 73 4.35 -6.66 -2.31
N ALA A 74 3.07 -6.79 -1.97
CA ALA A 74 2.67 -7.22 -0.63
C ALA A 74 3.21 -8.63 -0.31
N THR A 75 3.19 -9.54 -1.29
CA THR A 75 3.79 -10.88 -1.16
C THR A 75 5.30 -10.80 -1.00
N VAL A 76 5.98 -9.97 -1.82
CA VAL A 76 7.43 -9.76 -1.73
C VAL A 76 7.80 -9.24 -0.34
N PHE A 77 7.13 -8.19 0.14
CA PHE A 77 7.37 -7.61 1.46
C PHE A 77 7.16 -8.61 2.60
N ARG A 78 6.06 -9.38 2.56
CA ARG A 78 5.80 -10.42 3.58
C ARG A 78 6.84 -11.53 3.55
N ALA A 79 7.29 -11.94 2.35
CA ALA A 79 8.36 -12.91 2.18
C ALA A 79 9.69 -12.39 2.77
N THR A 80 10.03 -11.11 2.55
CA THR A 80 11.20 -10.47 3.17
C THR A 80 11.12 -10.49 4.70
N LYS A 81 9.96 -10.16 5.28
CA LYS A 81 9.76 -10.23 6.74
C LYS A 81 9.86 -11.67 7.27
N LEU A 82 9.30 -12.63 6.53
CA LEU A 82 9.38 -14.06 6.88
C LEU A 82 10.84 -14.52 6.91
N TRP A 83 11.61 -14.21 5.86
CA TRP A 83 13.03 -14.57 5.79
C TRP A 83 13.83 -14.02 6.98
N VAL A 84 13.62 -12.75 7.33
CA VAL A 84 14.26 -12.13 8.50
C VAL A 84 13.98 -12.91 9.77
N VAL A 85 12.71 -13.24 10.04
CA VAL A 85 12.34 -13.99 11.25
C VAL A 85 12.95 -15.39 11.23
N ALA A 86 12.95 -16.05 10.07
CA ALA A 86 13.52 -17.38 9.90
C ALA A 86 15.03 -17.42 10.15
N GLN A 87 15.77 -16.32 9.98
CA GLN A 87 17.20 -16.26 10.34
C GLN A 87 17.44 -16.41 11.86
N HIS A 88 16.41 -16.22 12.68
CA HIS A 88 16.50 -16.34 14.15
C HIS A 88 15.92 -17.67 14.67
N LEU A 89 15.59 -18.60 13.78
CA LEU A 89 15.09 -19.94 14.10
C LEU A 89 16.02 -20.95 13.43
N ASP A 90 16.16 -22.15 14.00
CA ASP A 90 16.86 -23.22 13.27
C ASP A 90 16.01 -23.77 12.10
N ALA A 91 16.68 -24.42 11.17
CA ALA A 91 16.08 -24.88 9.92
C ALA A 91 14.91 -25.85 10.15
N ASP A 92 15.05 -26.77 11.11
CA ASP A 92 14.03 -27.76 11.40
C ASP A 92 12.75 -27.11 11.94
N ARG A 93 12.91 -26.08 12.79
CA ARG A 93 11.78 -25.28 13.29
C ARG A 93 11.06 -24.54 12.18
N VAL A 94 11.81 -23.94 11.26
CA VAL A 94 11.22 -23.24 10.10
C VAL A 94 10.36 -24.20 9.28
N GLN A 95 10.81 -25.44 9.07
CA GLN A 95 10.06 -26.45 8.31
C GLN A 95 8.79 -26.95 9.02
N ARG A 96 8.78 -27.02 10.36
CA ARG A 96 7.59 -27.40 11.14
C ARG A 96 6.50 -26.33 11.15
N LEU A 97 6.87 -25.07 10.91
CA LEU A 97 5.94 -23.94 10.95
C LEU A 97 5.31 -23.66 9.59
N LYS A 98 3.98 -23.52 9.56
CA LYS A 98 3.26 -23.05 8.37
C LYS A 98 3.52 -21.57 8.12
N VAL A 99 3.48 -21.14 6.86
CA VAL A 99 3.54 -19.72 6.43
C VAL A 99 2.53 -18.84 7.20
N GLY A 100 1.36 -19.40 7.51
CA GLY A 100 0.33 -18.73 8.31
C GLY A 100 0.78 -18.31 9.72
N HIS A 101 1.69 -19.06 10.37
CA HIS A 101 2.24 -18.71 11.68
C HIS A 101 3.13 -17.46 11.58
N PHE A 102 4.04 -17.43 10.60
CA PHE A 102 4.91 -16.27 10.36
C PHE A 102 4.11 -15.00 10.06
N TYR A 103 3.07 -15.10 9.22
CA TYR A 103 2.22 -13.96 8.92
C TYR A 103 1.37 -13.50 10.11
N ALA A 104 1.04 -14.38 11.06
CA ALA A 104 0.31 -13.99 12.26
C ALA A 104 1.16 -13.09 13.16
N VAL A 105 2.45 -13.40 13.32
CA VAL A 105 3.37 -12.63 14.18
C VAL A 105 3.96 -11.40 13.48
N CYS A 106 3.88 -11.34 12.14
CA CYS A 106 4.35 -10.20 11.35
C CYS A 106 3.82 -8.86 11.89
N GLY A 107 4.72 -7.94 12.22
CA GLY A 107 4.41 -6.60 12.71
C GLY A 107 4.58 -6.42 14.23
N LEU A 108 4.92 -7.48 14.96
CA LEU A 108 5.46 -7.37 16.32
C LEU A 108 6.98 -7.07 16.28
N PRO A 109 7.59 -6.59 17.38
CA PRO A 109 9.04 -6.56 17.51
C PRO A 109 9.65 -7.96 17.29
N LEU A 110 10.82 -8.05 16.64
CA LEU A 110 11.44 -9.32 16.27
C LEU A 110 11.57 -10.29 17.47
N ALA A 111 12.00 -9.81 18.63
CA ALA A 111 12.11 -10.62 19.84
C ALA A 111 10.78 -11.27 20.25
N GLU A 112 9.66 -10.54 20.13
CA GLU A 112 8.33 -11.08 20.42
C GLU A 112 7.87 -12.08 19.36
N GLN A 113 8.25 -11.89 18.10
CA GLN A 113 7.94 -12.83 17.03
C GLN A 113 8.60 -14.18 17.29
N VAL A 114 9.90 -14.19 17.60
CA VAL A 114 10.66 -15.40 17.92
C VAL A 114 10.05 -16.11 19.14
N ALA A 115 9.83 -15.38 20.24
CA ALA A 115 9.26 -15.95 21.47
C ALA A 115 7.86 -16.55 21.27
N LEU A 116 7.03 -15.96 20.41
CA LEU A 116 5.72 -16.52 20.07
C LEU A 116 5.84 -17.77 19.20
N LEU A 117 6.78 -17.80 18.26
CA LEU A 117 7.00 -18.98 17.42
C LEU A 117 7.63 -20.13 18.23
N ASP A 118 8.49 -19.86 19.20
CA ASP A 118 8.97 -20.84 20.20
C ASP A 118 7.79 -21.47 20.94
N ARG A 119 6.85 -20.64 21.39
CA ARG A 119 5.65 -21.10 22.10
C ARG A 119 4.73 -21.93 21.21
N VAL A 120 4.52 -21.50 19.97
CA VAL A 120 3.68 -22.21 19.00
C VAL A 120 4.14 -23.65 18.82
N GLU A 121 5.45 -23.84 18.75
CA GLU A 121 6.04 -25.16 18.66
C GLU A 121 5.89 -25.96 19.95
N ALA A 122 6.21 -25.36 21.11
CA ALA A 122 6.12 -26.03 22.40
C ALA A 122 4.69 -26.48 22.75
N THR A 123 3.67 -25.74 22.32
CA THR A 123 2.26 -26.01 22.66
C THR A 123 1.43 -26.52 21.49
N SER A 124 2.03 -26.74 20.31
CA SER A 124 1.31 -27.06 19.07
C SER A 124 0.17 -26.08 18.74
N MET A 125 0.38 -24.78 19.01
CA MET A 125 -0.65 -23.76 18.84
C MET A 125 -1.03 -23.59 17.36
N GLY A 126 -2.32 -23.58 17.05
CA GLY A 126 -2.79 -23.34 15.68
C GLY A 126 -2.70 -21.88 15.26
N VAL A 127 -2.63 -21.62 13.94
CA VAL A 127 -2.61 -20.26 13.35
C VAL A 127 -3.74 -19.35 13.88
N ALA A 128 -4.96 -19.88 14.03
CA ALA A 128 -6.11 -19.11 14.48
C ALA A 128 -5.96 -18.64 15.94
N GLU A 129 -5.41 -19.51 16.79
CA GLU A 129 -5.12 -19.20 18.19
C GLU A 129 -3.99 -18.18 18.31
N LEU A 130 -2.89 -18.38 17.59
CA LEU A 130 -1.77 -17.44 17.52
C LEU A 130 -2.24 -16.04 17.08
N ARG A 131 -3.12 -15.95 16.08
CA ARG A 131 -3.70 -14.66 15.64
C ARG A 131 -4.49 -13.98 16.75
N ARG A 132 -5.25 -14.74 17.56
CA ARG A 132 -5.97 -14.18 18.72
C ARG A 132 -5.00 -13.66 19.77
N GLU A 133 -3.94 -14.41 20.09
CA GLU A 133 -2.94 -13.96 21.05
C GLU A 133 -2.22 -12.69 20.57
N VAL A 134 -1.79 -12.64 19.31
CA VAL A 134 -1.17 -11.44 18.72
C VAL A 134 -2.11 -10.24 18.75
N ALA A 135 -3.39 -10.43 18.44
CA ALA A 135 -4.39 -9.37 18.50
C ALA A 135 -4.55 -8.82 19.93
N GLN A 136 -4.59 -9.69 20.95
CA GLN A 136 -4.64 -9.28 22.35
C GLN A 136 -3.41 -8.50 22.77
N ARG A 137 -2.20 -8.91 22.36
CA ARG A 137 -0.96 -8.17 22.63
C ARG A 137 -0.99 -6.77 22.03
N ARG A 138 -1.43 -6.65 20.77
CA ARG A 138 -1.59 -5.36 20.09
C ARG A 138 -2.61 -4.46 20.79
N ALA A 139 -3.73 -5.01 21.24
CA ALA A 139 -4.73 -4.27 22.00
C ALA A 139 -4.18 -3.76 23.34
N LYS A 140 -3.43 -4.58 24.08
CA LYS A 140 -2.77 -4.16 25.34
C LYS A 140 -1.78 -3.02 25.12
N VAL A 141 -0.95 -3.09 24.08
CA VAL A 141 -0.02 -2.00 23.73
C VAL A 141 -0.77 -0.73 23.34
N ALA A 142 -1.88 -0.84 22.63
CA ALA A 142 -2.71 0.31 22.26
C ALA A 142 -3.39 0.98 23.47
N ASN A 143 -3.68 0.21 24.53
CA ASN A 143 -4.32 0.72 25.75
C ASN A 143 -3.34 1.41 26.72
N GLY A 144 -2.02 1.32 26.51
CA GLY A 144 -1.00 1.90 27.41
C GLY A 144 -0.70 3.38 27.20
N ALA A 145 -1.03 3.93 26.03
CA ALA A 145 -1.10 5.34 25.72
C ALA A 145 -1.71 5.45 24.32
N PRO A 146 -2.66 6.35 24.04
CA PRO A 146 -3.07 6.60 22.68
C PRO A 146 -1.84 7.13 21.93
N ARG A 147 -1.22 6.28 21.11
CA ARG A 147 -0.43 6.81 20.00
C ARG A 147 -1.38 7.78 19.27
N PRO A 148 -0.99 9.02 18.95
CA PRO A 148 -1.78 9.91 18.11
C PRO A 148 -1.77 9.37 16.68
N GLY A 149 -2.33 8.18 16.51
CA GLY A 149 -2.59 7.52 15.26
C GLY A 149 -4.04 7.77 14.93
N ARG A 150 -4.24 8.38 13.76
CA ARG A 150 -5.54 8.63 13.15
C ARG A 150 -6.49 7.47 13.43
N THR A 151 -7.57 7.74 14.17
CA THR A 151 -8.63 6.77 14.43
C THR A 151 -8.97 6.08 13.11
N PRO A 152 -8.92 4.74 13.04
CA PRO A 152 -9.23 4.04 11.80
C PRO A 152 -10.62 4.52 11.34
N LEU A 153 -10.68 4.97 10.08
CA LEU A 153 -11.93 5.42 9.49
C LEU A 153 -12.94 4.27 9.59
N ASN A 154 -14.20 4.62 9.82
CA ASN A 154 -15.27 3.64 9.71
C ASN A 154 -15.12 2.88 8.37
N PRO A 155 -15.23 1.53 8.34
CA PRO A 155 -15.01 0.73 7.14
C PRO A 155 -15.80 1.20 5.91
N VAL A 156 -17.01 1.74 6.11
CA VAL A 156 -17.82 2.33 5.04
C VAL A 156 -17.15 3.57 4.47
N VAL A 157 -16.70 4.49 5.35
CA VAL A 157 -15.99 5.72 4.95
C VAL A 157 -14.67 5.38 4.24
N PHE A 158 -13.96 4.35 4.71
CA PHE A 158 -12.75 3.88 4.05
C PHE A 158 -13.04 3.38 2.63
N ARG A 159 -14.08 2.56 2.43
CA ARG A 159 -14.48 2.05 1.11
C ARG A 159 -14.92 3.18 0.17
N LEU A 160 -15.70 4.14 0.66
CA LEU A 160 -16.13 5.31 -0.13
C LEU A 160 -14.92 6.17 -0.55
N ARG A 161 -13.95 6.40 0.34
CA ARG A 161 -12.69 7.08 -0.02
C ARG A 161 -11.83 6.30 -1.00
N HIS A 162 -11.91 4.97 -0.97
CA HIS A 162 -11.20 4.16 -1.94
C HIS A 162 -11.86 4.27 -3.31
N LEU A 163 -13.19 4.20 -3.37
CA LEU A 163 -13.98 4.39 -4.59
C LEU A 163 -13.70 5.76 -5.23
N GLY A 164 -13.74 6.85 -4.45
CA GLY A 164 -13.42 8.18 -4.96
C GLY A 164 -12.02 8.27 -5.59
N ARG A 165 -11.00 7.73 -4.91
CA ARG A 165 -9.63 7.67 -5.46
C ARG A 165 -9.52 6.77 -6.70
N SER A 166 -10.28 5.69 -6.77
CA SER A 166 -10.31 4.83 -7.96
C SER A 166 -10.95 5.56 -9.14
N VAL A 167 -12.02 6.34 -8.92
CA VAL A 167 -12.63 7.18 -9.97
C VAL A 167 -11.65 8.25 -10.43
N GLU A 168 -10.99 8.98 -9.51
CA GLU A 168 -9.95 9.96 -9.85
C GLU A 168 -8.81 9.35 -10.67
N ALA A 169 -8.34 8.16 -10.28
CA ALA A 169 -7.30 7.45 -11.01
C ALA A 169 -7.77 7.03 -12.41
N CYS A 170 -8.98 6.49 -12.55
CA CYS A 170 -9.56 6.16 -13.85
C CYS A 170 -9.66 7.41 -14.75
N VAL A 171 -10.09 8.55 -14.22
CA VAL A 171 -10.18 9.81 -14.98
C VAL A 171 -8.79 10.27 -15.44
N ALA A 172 -7.79 10.22 -14.56
CA ALA A 172 -6.42 10.58 -14.92
C ALA A 172 -5.85 9.65 -15.99
N GLU A 173 -6.04 8.34 -15.84
CA GLU A 173 -5.57 7.34 -16.81
C GLU A 173 -6.29 7.48 -18.17
N LEU A 174 -7.59 7.81 -18.18
CA LEU A 174 -8.33 8.03 -19.43
C LEU A 174 -7.79 9.21 -20.24
N GLY A 175 -7.31 10.27 -19.57
CA GLY A 175 -6.72 11.44 -20.24
C GLY A 175 -5.42 11.13 -21.01
N ASP A 176 -4.69 10.10 -20.58
CA ASP A 176 -3.40 9.71 -21.17
C ASP A 176 -3.53 8.54 -22.18
N ARG A 177 -4.74 8.03 -22.44
CA ARG A 177 -4.94 6.90 -23.37
C ARG A 177 -5.11 7.39 -24.81
N PRO A 178 -4.34 6.83 -25.77
CA PRO A 178 -4.45 7.21 -27.18
C PRO A 178 -5.84 6.87 -27.76
N ASP A 179 -6.51 5.84 -27.22
CA ASP A 179 -7.87 5.46 -27.61
C ASP A 179 -8.90 6.55 -27.24
N PHE A 180 -8.60 7.39 -26.25
CA PHE A 180 -9.46 8.49 -25.81
C PHE A 180 -9.35 9.72 -26.75
N GLU A 181 -8.21 9.86 -27.44
CA GLU A 181 -8.04 10.81 -28.54
C GLU A 181 -8.76 10.36 -29.82
N ALA A 182 -8.99 9.06 -29.97
CA ALA A 182 -9.72 8.49 -31.10
C ALA A 182 -11.26 8.55 -30.95
N LEU A 183 -11.77 8.93 -29.77
CA LEU A 183 -13.20 9.11 -29.55
C LEU A 183 -13.72 10.30 -30.36
N SER A 184 -14.90 10.13 -30.95
CA SER A 184 -15.66 11.25 -31.51
C SER A 184 -16.04 12.25 -30.41
N ASP A 185 -16.32 13.50 -30.80
CA ASP A 185 -16.78 14.53 -29.86
C ASP A 185 -18.05 14.12 -29.10
N GLU A 186 -18.90 13.30 -29.70
CA GLU A 186 -20.13 12.79 -29.09
C GLU A 186 -19.82 11.74 -28.01
N GLU A 187 -18.94 10.78 -28.31
CA GLU A 187 -18.49 9.77 -27.35
C GLU A 187 -17.71 10.40 -26.19
N ARG A 188 -16.91 11.43 -26.46
CA ARG A 188 -16.19 12.18 -25.42
C ARG A 188 -17.16 12.89 -24.48
N ARG A 189 -18.17 13.58 -25.02
CA ARG A 189 -19.22 14.23 -24.22
C ARG A 189 -20.01 13.23 -23.39
N GLU A 190 -20.31 12.07 -23.95
CA GLU A 190 -21.03 11.02 -23.24
C GLU A 190 -20.18 10.42 -22.10
N ALA A 191 -18.89 10.17 -22.33
CA ALA A 191 -17.97 9.72 -21.30
C ALA A 191 -17.85 10.74 -20.15
N GLU A 192 -17.72 12.04 -20.48
CA GLU A 192 -17.71 13.13 -19.51
C GLU A 192 -19.01 13.19 -18.70
N ARG A 193 -20.16 13.06 -19.35
CA ARG A 193 -21.48 13.02 -18.70
C ARG A 193 -21.56 11.89 -17.68
N VAL A 194 -21.18 10.67 -18.08
CA VAL A 194 -21.22 9.47 -17.21
C VAL A 194 -20.30 9.63 -16.00
N LEU A 195 -19.09 10.18 -16.19
CA LEU A 195 -18.15 10.45 -15.09
C LEU A 195 -18.70 11.50 -14.11
N LEU A 196 -19.31 12.57 -14.63
CA LEU A 196 -19.93 13.61 -13.81
C LEU A 196 -21.14 13.09 -13.01
N GLU A 197 -21.95 12.22 -13.62
CA GLU A 197 -23.08 11.56 -12.94
C GLU A 197 -22.60 10.65 -11.81
N ALA A 198 -21.57 9.84 -12.05
CA ALA A 198 -20.97 8.99 -11.02
C ALA A 198 -20.39 9.82 -9.86
N ALA A 199 -19.67 10.90 -10.15
CA ALA A 199 -19.11 11.79 -9.13
C ALA A 199 -20.21 12.48 -8.30
N THR A 200 -21.25 12.98 -8.97
CA THR A 200 -22.42 13.60 -8.33
C THR A 200 -23.13 12.61 -7.40
N TRP A 201 -23.37 11.39 -7.86
CA TRP A 201 -24.00 10.34 -7.07
C TRP A 201 -23.17 9.98 -5.82
N VAL A 202 -21.86 9.78 -5.96
CA VAL A 202 -20.96 9.50 -4.82
C VAL A 202 -20.99 10.66 -3.81
N ASN A 203 -20.95 11.91 -4.27
CA ASN A 203 -21.03 13.09 -3.41
C ASN A 203 -22.37 13.19 -2.68
N GLN A 204 -23.48 12.89 -3.37
CA GLN A 204 -24.81 12.87 -2.76
C GLN A 204 -24.91 11.81 -1.65
N GLN A 205 -24.38 10.61 -1.87
CA GLN A 205 -24.35 9.56 -0.84
C GLN A 205 -23.45 9.94 0.34
N LEU A 206 -22.32 10.61 0.10
CA LEU A 206 -21.46 11.11 1.19
C LEU A 206 -22.14 12.18 2.04
N ARG A 207 -22.95 13.05 1.42
CA ARG A 207 -23.75 14.08 2.10
C ARG A 207 -24.91 13.46 2.90
N SER A 208 -25.64 12.51 2.32
CA SER A 208 -26.78 11.85 3.00
C SER A 208 -26.34 11.08 4.26
N LEU A 209 -25.12 10.56 4.27
CA LEU A 209 -24.52 9.87 5.42
C LEU A 209 -24.01 10.81 6.54
N GLY A 210 -24.21 12.13 6.41
CA GLY A 210 -23.74 13.11 7.42
C GLY A 210 -22.22 13.21 7.53
N ALA A 211 -21.47 12.61 6.61
CA ALA A 211 -20.01 12.53 6.66
C ALA A 211 -19.31 13.84 6.28
N TRP A 212 -20.04 14.80 5.72
CA TRP A 212 -19.50 16.07 5.23
C TRP A 212 -19.35 17.16 6.30
N SER A 213 -20.12 17.12 7.40
CA SER A 213 -20.12 18.21 8.40
C SER A 213 -18.79 18.34 9.18
N ARG A 214 -17.93 17.32 9.16
CA ARG A 214 -16.59 17.35 9.80
C ARG A 214 -15.42 17.61 8.86
N PHE A 215 -15.66 17.74 7.56
CA PHE A 215 -14.57 17.81 6.56
C PHE A 215 -14.83 18.87 5.47
N ALA A 216 -15.58 19.93 5.78
CA ALA A 216 -15.60 21.13 4.95
C ALA A 216 -14.14 21.48 4.59
N ALA A 217 -13.89 21.65 3.29
CA ALA A 217 -12.56 21.82 2.73
C ALA A 217 -11.77 22.88 3.52
N PRO A 218 -10.45 22.72 3.73
CA PRO A 218 -9.65 23.87 4.11
C PRO A 218 -9.91 24.93 3.05
N GLU A 219 -10.42 26.09 3.48
CA GLU A 219 -10.60 27.24 2.60
C GLU A 219 -9.36 27.33 1.71
N VAL A 220 -9.58 27.23 0.40
CA VAL A 220 -8.57 27.56 -0.59
C VAL A 220 -8.24 29.02 -0.28
N ARG A 221 -7.18 29.26 0.51
CA ARG A 221 -6.66 30.60 0.77
C ARG A 221 -6.40 31.18 -0.60
N SER A 222 -7.25 32.12 -0.99
CA SER A 222 -7.10 32.92 -2.18
C SER A 222 -5.74 33.61 -2.07
N ALA A 223 -4.76 33.05 -2.79
CA ALA A 223 -3.54 33.78 -3.07
C ALA A 223 -3.98 35.05 -3.80
N ARG A 224 -3.74 36.20 -3.17
CA ARG A 224 -3.94 37.50 -3.81
C ARG A 224 -3.28 37.46 -5.20
N PRO A 225 -3.96 37.90 -6.27
CA PRO A 225 -3.34 37.97 -7.57
C PRO A 225 -2.16 38.94 -7.47
N ARG A 226 -0.98 38.48 -7.86
CA ARG A 226 0.06 39.40 -8.34
C ARG A 226 -0.35 39.76 -9.75
N ASP A 227 -0.62 41.03 -9.96
CA ASP A 227 -0.79 41.62 -11.27
C ASP A 227 0.44 41.28 -12.12
N ASN A 228 0.22 40.54 -13.20
CA ASN A 228 1.02 40.66 -14.42
C ASN A 228 0.24 40.07 -15.58
N GLU A 229 -0.10 40.98 -16.49
CA GLU A 229 -0.74 40.74 -17.76
C GLU A 229 0.20 39.95 -18.69
N THR A 230 -0.32 38.88 -19.30
CA THR A 230 -0.42 38.65 -20.76
C THR A 230 -0.43 37.16 -21.10
N GLY A 231 -1.48 36.73 -21.82
CA GLY A 231 -1.44 35.61 -22.77
C GLY A 231 -1.68 34.20 -22.23
N SER A 232 -2.94 33.75 -22.23
CA SER A 232 -3.40 32.48 -22.84
C SER A 232 -4.75 32.06 -22.25
N SER A 233 -5.80 32.16 -23.07
CA SER A 233 -7.19 31.83 -22.74
C SER A 233 -7.46 30.39 -23.14
N GLY A 234 -7.84 29.52 -22.18
CA GLY A 234 -8.24 28.15 -22.52
C GLY A 234 -8.69 27.20 -21.41
N VAL A 235 -8.35 27.41 -20.13
CA VAL A 235 -8.58 26.34 -19.10
C VAL A 235 -9.35 26.81 -17.85
N ARG A 236 -9.99 27.98 -17.85
CA ARG A 236 -10.64 28.51 -16.63
C ARG A 236 -12.08 28.05 -16.33
N ALA A 237 -12.75 27.31 -17.21
CA ALA A 237 -14.20 27.10 -17.08
C ALA A 237 -14.66 25.95 -16.15
N LEU A 238 -13.77 25.10 -15.63
CA LEU A 238 -14.17 23.92 -14.82
C LEU A 238 -14.20 24.15 -13.30
N GLY A 239 -13.70 25.29 -12.81
CA GLY A 239 -13.62 25.57 -11.36
C GLY A 239 -14.84 26.27 -10.76
N GLU A 240 -15.67 26.95 -11.56
CA GLU A 240 -16.71 27.86 -11.04
C GLU A 240 -18.10 27.22 -10.91
N ALA A 241 -18.37 26.10 -11.58
CA ALA A 241 -19.70 25.46 -11.59
C ALA A 241 -20.04 24.68 -10.30
N VAL A 242 -19.08 24.40 -9.42
CA VAL A 242 -19.30 23.58 -8.20
C VAL A 242 -19.67 24.41 -6.97
N ASN A 243 -19.51 25.74 -7.00
CA ASN A 243 -19.82 26.63 -5.87
C ASN A 243 -21.08 27.48 -6.02
N ALA A 244 -21.80 27.36 -7.14
CA ALA A 244 -23.04 28.11 -7.38
C ALA A 244 -24.22 27.15 -7.60
N ARG A 245 -24.62 26.41 -6.55
CA ARG A 245 -25.96 25.82 -6.36
C ARG A 245 -26.12 25.18 -4.99
#